data_AF-A0A3R9U574-F1
#
_entry.id   AF-A0A3R9U574-F1
#
_cell.length_a   1.000
_cell.length_b   1.000
_cell.length_c   1.000
_cell.angle_alpha   90.00
_cell.angle_beta   90.00
_cell.angle_gamma   90.00
#
_symmetry.space_group_name_H-M   'P 1'
#
loop_
_entity.id
_entity.type
_entity.pdbx_description
1 polymer ?
#
loop_
_entity_poly.entity_id
_entity_poly.type
_entity_poly.pdbx_seq_one_letter_code
_entity_poly.pdbx_strand_id
1 'polypeptide(L)'
;AEGGKIRKDGKITTVPLAHYVRTIDFGDGKKSAMSVPWGDVSTAFYTTGIPNIEVFVPAFPKMIFGAKMLNYVRPVLKINAVQKFIKSRIEKTVVGPNEELRAKVPTYVWGEARNSRGEIKTARIQTENAYSLTVNGSLTVVNYLLKNTIKGGTYTPAKLMGYKLVTELPGSGPLVIT
;
A
#
# COMPACT_ATOMS: atom_id res chain seq x y z
N ALA A 1 -0.27 -13.43 13.44
CA ALA A 1 0.01 -12.67 12.20
C ALA A 1 0.40 -13.64 11.09
N GLU A 2 -0.26 -13.57 9.92
CA GLU A 2 -0.15 -14.54 8.82
C GLU A 2 1.06 -14.33 7.88
N GLY A 3 2.00 -13.49 8.31
CA GLY A 3 3.21 -13.14 7.58
C GLY A 3 3.02 -12.11 6.47
N GLY A 4 4.06 -11.94 5.64
CA GLY A 4 4.00 -11.12 4.44
C GLY A 4 3.33 -11.86 3.30
N LYS A 5 2.89 -11.13 2.28
CA LYS A 5 2.25 -11.64 1.07
C LYS A 5 2.83 -10.90 -0.12
N ILE A 6 3.13 -11.64 -1.18
CA ILE A 6 3.50 -11.11 -2.49
C ILE A 6 2.71 -11.86 -3.56
N ARG A 7 2.64 -11.32 -4.77
CA ARG A 7 2.21 -12.10 -5.93
C ARG A 7 3.45 -12.54 -6.67
N LYS A 8 3.57 -13.84 -6.89
CA LYS A 8 4.65 -14.44 -7.66
C LYS A 8 4.06 -15.42 -8.65
N ASP A 9 4.44 -15.29 -9.91
CA ASP A 9 3.98 -16.15 -11.01
C ASP A 9 2.44 -16.30 -11.04
N GLY A 10 1.74 -15.19 -10.82
CA GLY A 10 0.27 -15.10 -10.82
C GLY A 10 -0.42 -15.53 -9.51
N LYS A 11 0.32 -16.07 -8.53
CA LYS A 11 -0.24 -16.62 -7.27
C LYS A 11 0.17 -15.79 -6.05
N ILE A 12 -0.75 -15.62 -5.09
CA ILE A 12 -0.42 -15.02 -3.80
C ILE A 12 0.40 -16.03 -2.99
N THR A 13 1.61 -15.63 -2.64
CA THR A 13 2.56 -16.46 -1.88
C THR A 13 2.84 -15.84 -0.52
N THR A 14 2.88 -16.68 0.51
CA THR A 14 3.25 -16.26 1.86
C THR A 14 4.75 -16.14 1.98
N VAL A 15 5.23 -15.03 2.54
CA VAL A 15 6.66 -14.75 2.76
C VAL A 15 6.90 -14.26 4.20
N PRO A 16 8.17 -14.21 4.66
CA PRO A 16 8.52 -13.53 5.90
C PRO A 16 8.07 -12.06 5.92
N LEU A 17 7.92 -11.47 7.11
CA LEU A 17 7.67 -10.03 7.25
C LEU A 17 8.94 -9.30 6.84
N ALA A 18 8.79 -8.15 6.18
CA ALA A 18 9.90 -7.41 5.58
C ALA A 18 10.82 -8.33 4.75
N HIS A 19 10.22 -9.26 3.99
CA HIS A 19 10.90 -10.22 3.14
C HIS A 19 11.87 -9.52 2.19
N TYR A 20 11.43 -8.40 1.62
CA TYR A 20 12.24 -7.58 0.75
C TYR A 20 12.33 -6.15 1.28
N VAL A 21 13.54 -5.57 1.17
CA VAL A 21 13.87 -4.22 1.60
C VAL A 21 14.60 -3.54 0.45
N ARG A 22 14.18 -2.33 0.09
CA ARG A 22 14.76 -1.52 -0.97
C ARG A 22 14.97 -0.09 -0.48
N THR A 23 15.91 0.61 -1.09
CA THR A 23 15.94 2.07 -1.05
C THR A 23 15.12 2.59 -2.22
N ILE A 24 14.04 3.31 -1.94
CA ILE A 24 13.08 3.81 -2.94
C ILE A 24 12.98 5.33 -2.80
N ASP A 25 12.98 6.02 -3.93
CA ASP A 25 12.65 7.44 -4.00
C ASP A 25 11.16 7.60 -4.33
N PHE A 26 10.39 8.05 -3.33
CA PHE A 26 8.94 8.24 -3.46
C PHE A 26 8.58 9.56 -4.15
N GLY A 27 9.55 10.45 -4.38
CA GLY A 27 9.35 11.81 -4.90
C GLY A 27 9.76 12.91 -3.93
N ASP A 28 10.01 12.57 -2.67
CA ASP A 28 10.49 13.47 -1.61
C ASP A 28 11.81 12.97 -0.98
N GLY A 29 12.60 12.25 -1.78
CA GLY A 29 13.90 11.72 -1.39
C GLY A 29 13.90 10.21 -1.14
N LYS A 30 15.11 9.66 -1.14
CA LYS A 30 15.35 8.22 -0.97
C LYS A 30 15.07 7.79 0.47
N LYS A 31 14.25 6.75 0.63
CA LYS A 31 13.88 6.16 1.91
C LYS A 31 14.10 4.65 1.89
N SER A 32 14.44 4.08 3.03
CA SER A 32 14.37 2.63 3.21
C SER A 32 12.89 2.22 3.22
N ALA A 33 12.56 1.17 2.49
CA ALA A 33 11.20 0.67 2.32
C ALA A 33 11.17 -0.85 2.42
N MET A 34 10.11 -1.39 3.03
CA MET A 34 9.94 -2.83 3.22
C MET A 34 8.66 -3.33 2.57
N SER A 35 8.68 -4.59 2.12
CA SER A 35 7.53 -5.27 1.54
C SER A 35 6.40 -5.48 2.57
N VAL A 36 5.16 -5.17 2.21
CA VAL A 36 3.96 -5.33 3.06
C VAL A 36 2.85 -6.14 2.36
N PRO A 37 2.02 -6.88 3.12
CA PRO A 37 0.93 -7.69 2.57
C PRO A 37 -0.34 -6.87 2.28
N TRP A 38 -0.23 -5.76 1.56
CA TRP A 38 -1.38 -4.90 1.24
C TRP A 38 -2.26 -5.46 0.12
N GLY A 39 -3.48 -4.93 0.01
CA GLY A 39 -4.49 -5.36 -0.96
C GLY A 39 -4.01 -5.28 -2.42
N ASP A 40 -3.10 -4.36 -2.72
CA ASP A 40 -2.51 -4.14 -4.06
C ASP A 40 -1.77 -5.37 -4.58
N VAL A 41 -1.26 -6.24 -3.70
CA VAL A 41 -0.73 -7.57 -4.06
C VAL A 41 -1.76 -8.38 -4.86
N SER A 42 -3.04 -8.20 -4.55
CA SER A 42 -4.16 -8.84 -5.24
C SER A 42 -4.74 -7.96 -6.34
N THR A 43 -5.11 -6.72 -6.04
CA THR A 43 -5.94 -5.89 -6.92
C THR A 43 -5.18 -5.41 -8.16
N ALA A 44 -3.87 -5.13 -8.07
CA ALA A 44 -3.10 -4.67 -9.22
C ALA A 44 -3.08 -5.70 -10.35
N PHE A 45 -3.07 -7.01 -10.04
CA PHE A 45 -3.12 -8.09 -11.03
C PHE A 45 -4.36 -8.02 -11.92
N TYR A 46 -5.53 -7.75 -11.34
CA TYR A 46 -6.79 -7.66 -12.09
C TYR A 46 -6.89 -6.44 -12.99
N THR A 47 -6.01 -5.46 -12.79
CA THR A 47 -5.90 -4.25 -13.60
C THR A 47 -4.85 -4.40 -14.70
N THR A 48 -3.68 -4.94 -14.36
CA THR A 48 -2.49 -4.89 -15.23
C THR A 48 -2.13 -6.23 -15.87
N GLY A 49 -2.60 -7.35 -15.30
CA GLY A 49 -2.15 -8.69 -15.69
C GLY A 49 -0.72 -9.05 -15.27
N ILE A 50 -0.01 -8.16 -14.54
CA ILE A 50 1.38 -8.39 -14.14
C ILE A 50 1.46 -9.55 -13.13
N PRO A 51 2.20 -10.63 -13.42
CA PRO A 51 2.19 -11.84 -12.60
C PRO A 51 3.04 -11.72 -11.32
N ASN A 52 3.89 -10.70 -11.20
CA ASN A 52 4.78 -10.49 -10.07
C ASN A 52 4.52 -9.10 -9.46
N ILE A 53 3.98 -9.05 -8.24
CA ILE A 53 3.59 -7.80 -7.57
C ILE A 53 4.05 -7.83 -6.11
N GLU A 54 4.70 -6.74 -5.72
CA GLU A 54 5.15 -6.46 -4.37
C GLU A 54 4.76 -5.03 -4.01
N VAL A 55 4.42 -4.80 -2.75
CA VAL A 55 4.00 -3.49 -2.24
C VAL A 55 4.96 -3.05 -1.17
N PHE A 56 5.41 -1.81 -1.22
CA PHE A 56 6.41 -1.28 -0.31
C PHE A 56 5.89 -0.07 0.44
N VAL A 57 6.28 0.04 1.71
CA VAL A 57 6.06 1.25 2.52
C VAL A 57 7.39 1.74 3.07
N PRO A 58 7.58 3.08 3.19
CA PRO A 58 8.72 3.63 3.91
C PRO A 58 8.76 3.11 5.35
N ALA A 59 9.94 2.70 5.82
CA ALA A 59 10.13 2.21 7.19
C ALA A 59 11.53 2.52 7.70
N PHE A 60 11.64 2.94 8.95
CA PHE A 60 12.93 3.16 9.60
C PHE A 60 13.65 1.81 9.85
N PRO A 61 14.99 1.77 9.84
CA PRO A 61 15.76 0.52 10.03
C PRO A 61 15.36 -0.29 11.27
N LYS A 62 15.05 0.38 12.38
CA LYS A 62 14.58 -0.27 13.62
C LYS A 62 13.25 -1.01 13.43
N MET A 63 12.31 -0.44 12.66
CA MET A 63 11.04 -1.10 12.35
C MET A 63 11.25 -2.31 11.45
N ILE A 64 12.11 -2.21 10.44
CA ILE A 64 12.47 -3.31 9.54
C ILE A 64 13.09 -4.46 10.35
N PHE A 65 14.03 -4.15 11.24
CA PHE A 65 14.64 -5.13 12.12
C PHE A 65 13.61 -5.79 13.03
N GLY A 66 12.74 -5.02 13.69
CA GLY A 66 11.67 -5.55 14.53
C GLY A 66 10.71 -6.47 13.75
N ALA A 67 10.32 -6.10 12.54
CA ALA A 67 9.49 -6.93 11.67
C ALA A 67 10.19 -8.25 11.31
N LYS A 68 11.49 -8.21 11.03
CA LYS A 68 12.30 -9.42 10.78
C LYS A 68 12.40 -10.30 12.03
N MET A 69 12.63 -9.72 13.20
CA MET A 69 12.68 -10.44 14.48
C MET A 69 11.35 -11.11 14.81
N LEU A 70 10.23 -10.45 14.47
CA LEU A 70 8.90 -11.00 14.66
C LEU A 70 8.72 -12.35 13.96
N ASN A 71 9.43 -12.59 12.84
CA ASN A 71 9.37 -13.86 12.13
C ASN A 71 9.77 -15.06 13.00
N TYR A 72 10.70 -14.88 13.94
CA TYR A 72 11.18 -15.95 14.82
C TYR A 72 10.26 -16.19 16.02
N VAL A 73 9.65 -15.13 16.57
CA VAL A 73 8.73 -15.22 17.72
C VAL A 73 7.25 -15.38 17.33
N ARG A 74 6.97 -15.49 16.02
CA ARG A 74 5.63 -15.71 15.45
C ARG A 74 4.84 -16.84 16.11
N PRO A 75 5.41 -18.03 16.41
CA PRO A 75 4.66 -19.12 17.05
C PRO A 75 4.08 -18.69 18.41
N VAL A 76 4.84 -17.92 19.19
CA VAL A 76 4.40 -17.40 20.50
C VAL A 76 3.26 -16.41 20.35
N LEU A 77 3.27 -15.58 19.30
CA LEU A 77 2.19 -14.63 18.99
C LEU A 77 0.90 -15.29 18.49
N LYS A 78 0.89 -16.60 18.21
CA LYS A 78 -0.35 -17.34 17.92
C LYS A 78 -1.11 -17.74 19.19
N ILE A 79 -0.50 -17.59 20.37
CA ILE A 79 -1.13 -17.93 21.64
C ILE A 79 -2.17 -16.87 22.01
N ASN A 80 -3.43 -17.29 22.21
CA ASN A 80 -4.56 -16.39 22.48
C ASN A 80 -4.36 -15.49 23.71
N ALA A 81 -3.76 -16.02 24.78
CA ALA A 81 -3.46 -15.25 26.00
C ALA A 81 -2.46 -14.11 25.74
N VAL A 82 -1.41 -14.38 24.96
CA VAL A 82 -0.40 -13.38 24.55
C VAL A 82 -1.05 -12.28 23.70
N GLN A 83 -1.92 -12.65 22.75
CA GLN A 83 -2.65 -11.67 21.94
C GLN A 83 -3.56 -10.78 22.79
N LYS A 84 -4.30 -11.35 23.76
CA LYS A 84 -5.16 -10.58 24.68
C LYS A 84 -4.35 -9.60 25.51
N PHE A 85 -3.20 -10.03 26.06
CA PHE A 85 -2.32 -9.15 26.82
C PHE A 85 -1.76 -8.00 25.97
N ILE A 86 -1.25 -8.30 24.77
CA ILE A 86 -0.71 -7.30 23.84
C ILE A 86 -1.80 -6.30 23.44
N LYS A 87 -3.00 -6.76 23.04
CA LYS A 87 -4.13 -5.89 22.66
C LYS A 87 -4.52 -4.95 23.81
N SER A 88 -4.66 -5.47 25.03
CA SER A 88 -5.00 -4.66 26.22
C SER A 88 -3.95 -3.59 26.54
N ARG A 89 -2.67 -3.87 26.25
CA ARG A 89 -1.60 -2.86 26.38
C ARG A 89 -1.67 -1.83 25.25
N ILE A 90 -1.90 -2.25 24.01
CA ILE A 90 -2.04 -1.34 22.86
C ILE A 90 -3.18 -0.34 23.08
N GLU A 91 -4.37 -0.81 23.47
CA GLU A 91 -5.56 0.02 23.74
C GLU A 91 -5.30 1.11 24.79
N LYS A 92 -4.43 0.84 25.77
CA LYS A 92 -4.10 1.77 26.85
C LYS A 92 -2.97 2.74 26.52
N THR A 93 -2.18 2.47 25.48
CA THR A 93 -0.91 3.19 25.24
C THR A 93 -0.86 3.85 23.87
N VAL A 94 -1.69 3.44 22.90
CA VAL A 94 -1.73 4.05 21.57
C VAL A 94 -2.64 5.26 21.60
N VAL A 95 -2.01 6.43 21.74
CA VAL A 95 -2.62 7.70 21.40
C VAL A 95 -2.59 7.80 19.87
N GLY A 96 -3.76 7.90 19.23
CA GLY A 96 -3.85 8.13 17.79
C GLY A 96 -3.04 9.38 17.42
N PRO A 97 -2.32 9.40 16.28
CA PRO A 97 -1.48 10.55 15.96
C PRO A 97 -2.33 11.83 15.87
N ASN A 98 -1.79 12.99 16.22
CA ASN A 98 -2.54 14.25 16.18
C ASN A 98 -3.13 14.50 14.77
N GLU A 99 -4.47 14.58 14.66
CA GLU A 99 -5.21 14.64 13.39
C GLU A 99 -4.86 15.90 12.59
N GLU A 100 -4.65 17.03 13.26
CA GLU A 100 -4.32 18.30 12.61
C GLU A 100 -2.93 18.30 11.95
N LEU A 101 -1.97 17.59 12.53
CA LEU A 101 -0.64 17.45 11.96
C LEU A 101 -0.66 16.50 10.75
N ARG A 102 -1.48 15.45 10.80
CA ARG A 102 -1.62 14.47 9.71
C ARG A 102 -2.34 15.05 8.50
N ALA A 103 -3.34 15.92 8.70
CA ALA A 103 -4.08 16.56 7.63
C ALA A 103 -3.19 17.42 6.71
N LYS A 104 -2.06 17.94 7.22
CA LYS A 104 -1.19 18.89 6.52
C LYS A 104 -0.04 18.26 5.73
N VAL A 105 0.23 16.97 5.92
CA VAL A 105 1.39 16.31 5.26
C VAL A 105 0.93 15.66 3.95
N PRO A 106 1.51 16.04 2.80
CA PRO A 106 1.18 15.40 1.52
C PRO A 106 1.65 13.95 1.49
N THR A 107 1.07 13.15 0.61
CA THR A 107 1.48 11.77 0.39
C THR A 107 2.28 11.67 -0.90
N TYR A 108 3.41 10.97 -0.86
CA TYR A 108 4.24 10.67 -2.03
C TYR A 108 4.13 9.19 -2.37
N VAL A 109 3.69 8.90 -3.58
CA VAL A 109 3.44 7.54 -4.06
C VAL A 109 4.37 7.25 -5.23
N TRP A 110 4.92 6.04 -5.23
CA TRP A 110 5.81 5.52 -6.26
C TRP A 110 5.28 4.19 -6.79
N GLY A 111 5.45 3.96 -8.08
CA GLY A 111 5.25 2.66 -8.72
C GLY A 111 6.37 2.38 -9.71
N GLU A 112 6.81 1.13 -9.81
CA GLU A 112 7.82 0.67 -10.76
C GLU A 112 7.30 -0.58 -11.47
N ALA A 113 7.42 -0.60 -12.79
CA ALA A 113 7.14 -1.75 -13.61
C ALA A 113 8.40 -2.14 -14.38
N ARG A 114 8.69 -3.45 -14.44
CA ARG A 114 9.80 -4.01 -15.20
C ARG A 114 9.30 -5.08 -16.15
N ASN A 115 9.79 -5.07 -17.40
CA ASN A 115 9.46 -6.12 -18.37
C ASN A 115 10.55 -7.22 -18.44
N SER A 116 10.34 -8.24 -19.28
CA SER A 116 11.27 -9.38 -19.45
C SER A 116 12.62 -8.99 -20.05
N ARG A 117 12.71 -7.86 -20.76
CA ARG A 117 13.98 -7.30 -21.26
C ARG A 117 14.75 -6.53 -20.19
N GLY A 118 14.18 -6.38 -19.00
CA GLY A 118 14.77 -5.60 -17.91
C GLY A 118 14.54 -4.09 -18.02
N GLU A 119 13.75 -3.62 -18.98
CA GLU A 119 13.38 -2.21 -19.08
C GLU A 119 12.49 -1.83 -17.90
N ILE A 120 12.78 -0.68 -17.27
CA ILE A 120 12.09 -0.20 -16.08
C ILE A 120 11.38 1.10 -16.41
N LYS A 121 10.12 1.21 -16.00
CA LYS A 121 9.39 2.48 -15.93
C LYS A 121 8.99 2.78 -14.50
N THR A 122 9.19 4.01 -14.10
CA THR A 122 8.83 4.51 -12.77
C THR A 122 7.77 5.59 -12.90
N ALA A 123 6.72 5.50 -12.08
CA ALA A 123 5.72 6.53 -11.92
C ALA A 123 5.78 7.11 -10.51
N ARG A 124 5.61 8.42 -10.38
CA ARG A 124 5.50 9.12 -9.09
C ARG A 124 4.36 10.12 -9.12
N ILE A 125 3.70 10.28 -7.98
CA ILE A 125 2.66 11.29 -7.78
C ILE A 125 2.70 11.79 -6.34
N GLN A 126 2.58 13.10 -6.19
CA GLN A 126 2.27 13.74 -4.92
C GLN A 126 0.77 13.96 -4.83
N THR A 127 0.17 13.62 -3.70
CA THR A 127 -1.23 13.88 -3.39
C THR A 127 -1.36 14.66 -2.09
N GLU A 128 -2.59 15.02 -1.75
CA GLU A 128 -2.92 15.43 -0.38
C GLU A 128 -2.65 14.31 0.63
N ASN A 129 -2.94 14.58 1.91
CA ASN A 129 -2.78 13.59 2.96
C ASN A 129 -3.63 12.33 2.65
N ALA A 130 -3.12 11.16 3.07
CA ALA A 130 -3.70 9.87 2.70
C ALA A 130 -5.17 9.70 3.15
N TYR A 131 -5.61 10.37 4.22
CA TYR A 131 -6.99 10.28 4.71
C TYR A 131 -7.93 11.06 3.80
N SER A 132 -7.61 12.32 3.50
CA SER A 132 -8.39 13.12 2.55
C SER A 132 -8.42 12.46 1.16
N LEU A 133 -7.28 11.94 0.69
CA LEU A 133 -7.22 11.20 -0.58
C LEU A 133 -8.17 9.98 -0.58
N THR A 134 -8.21 9.23 0.52
CA THR A 134 -9.09 8.06 0.66
C THR A 134 -10.56 8.47 0.65
N VAL A 135 -10.92 9.53 1.37
CA VAL A 135 -12.30 10.07 1.40
C VAL A 135 -12.71 10.54 0.01
N ASN A 136 -11.90 11.39 -0.61
CA ASN A 136 -12.19 11.97 -1.92
C ASN A 136 -12.26 10.90 -3.01
N GLY A 137 -11.32 9.95 -3.02
CA GLY A 137 -11.34 8.82 -3.95
C GLY A 137 -12.61 7.96 -3.80
N SER A 138 -13.03 7.69 -2.57
CA SER A 138 -14.25 6.91 -2.30
C SER A 138 -15.50 7.64 -2.78
N LEU A 139 -15.63 8.93 -2.47
CA LEU A 139 -16.76 9.75 -2.88
C LEU A 139 -16.81 9.91 -4.41
N THR A 140 -15.67 10.06 -5.08
CA THR A 140 -15.60 10.13 -6.55
C THR A 140 -16.11 8.84 -7.19
N VAL A 141 -15.71 7.66 -6.67
CA VAL A 141 -16.19 6.36 -7.17
C VAL A 141 -17.70 6.19 -6.93
N VAL A 142 -18.20 6.55 -5.74
CA VAL A 142 -19.64 6.50 -5.44
C VAL A 142 -20.43 7.39 -6.39
N ASN A 143 -19.99 8.63 -6.58
CA ASN A 143 -20.63 9.57 -7.51
C ASN A 143 -20.61 9.05 -8.96
N TYR A 144 -19.53 8.41 -9.38
CA TYR A 144 -19.45 7.79 -10.70
C TYR A 144 -20.48 6.67 -10.86
N LEU A 145 -20.60 5.78 -9.88
CA LEU A 145 -21.56 4.67 -9.90
C LEU A 145 -23.02 5.13 -9.83
N LEU A 146 -23.32 6.23 -9.13
CA LEU A 146 -24.67 6.80 -9.10
C LEU A 146 -25.09 7.43 -10.44
N LYS A 147 -24.12 7.91 -11.23
CA LYS A 147 -24.37 8.60 -12.51
C LYS A 147 -24.28 7.69 -13.73
N ASN A 148 -23.68 6.51 -13.60
CA ASN A 148 -23.38 5.63 -14.72
C ASN A 148 -23.91 4.22 -14.45
N THR A 149 -24.55 3.61 -15.45
CA THR A 149 -24.90 2.19 -15.38
C THR A 149 -23.69 1.36 -15.77
N ILE A 150 -23.17 0.58 -14.81
CA ILE A 150 -22.02 -0.30 -15.02
C ILE A 150 -22.48 -1.75 -14.99
N LYS A 151 -21.87 -2.60 -15.82
CA LYS A 151 -22.11 -4.05 -15.77
C LYS A 151 -21.77 -4.58 -14.37
N GLY A 152 -22.61 -5.45 -13.81
CA GLY A 152 -22.36 -6.07 -12.52
C GLY A 152 -21.04 -6.84 -12.48
N GLY A 153 -20.35 -6.80 -11.34
CA GLY A 153 -19.08 -7.48 -11.12
C GLY A 153 -18.18 -6.75 -10.14
N THR A 154 -16.91 -7.14 -10.09
CA THR A 154 -15.89 -6.52 -9.24
C THR A 154 -14.89 -5.74 -10.08
N TYR A 155 -14.61 -4.51 -9.68
CA TYR A 155 -13.68 -3.62 -10.39
C TYR A 155 -12.66 -3.02 -9.42
N THR A 156 -11.45 -2.81 -9.92
CA THR A 156 -10.52 -1.87 -9.30
C THR A 156 -10.86 -0.45 -9.75
N PRO A 157 -10.51 0.60 -8.99
CA PRO A 157 -10.76 1.98 -9.41
C PRO A 157 -10.14 2.29 -10.78
N ALA A 158 -8.91 1.83 -11.02
CA ALA A 158 -8.23 2.01 -12.30
C ALA A 158 -8.90 1.28 -13.48
N LYS A 159 -9.55 0.13 -13.24
CA LYS A 159 -10.32 -0.59 -14.27
C LYS A 159 -11.71 0.02 -14.50
N LEU A 160 -12.30 0.59 -13.46
CA LEU A 160 -13.62 1.22 -13.51
C LEU A 160 -13.59 2.60 -14.18
N MET A 161 -12.64 3.45 -13.76
CA MET A 161 -12.59 4.87 -14.12
C MET A 161 -11.30 5.26 -14.85
N GLY A 162 -10.38 4.31 -15.07
CA GLY A 162 -9.08 4.58 -15.67
C GLY A 162 -7.99 4.93 -14.65
N TYR A 163 -6.73 4.75 -15.04
CA TYR A 163 -5.57 5.01 -14.17
C TYR A 163 -5.39 6.50 -13.81
N LYS A 164 -5.99 7.40 -14.59
CA LYS A 164 -5.92 8.87 -14.38
C LYS A 164 -6.81 9.36 -13.25
N LEU A 165 -7.70 8.53 -12.70
CA LEU A 165 -8.58 8.88 -11.58
C LEU A 165 -7.83 9.62 -10.47
N VAL A 166 -6.66 9.12 -10.07
CA VAL A 166 -5.88 9.72 -8.98
C VAL A 166 -5.44 11.16 -9.28
N THR A 167 -5.16 11.50 -10.55
CA THR A 167 -4.76 12.86 -10.95
C THR A 167 -5.94 13.84 -10.99
N GLU A 168 -7.17 13.33 -10.97
CA GLU A 168 -8.40 14.12 -10.98
C GLU A 168 -8.93 14.39 -9.57
N LEU A 169 -8.34 13.74 -8.54
CA LEU A 169 -8.74 13.95 -7.16
C LEU A 169 -8.20 15.29 -6.62
N PRO A 170 -8.97 15.97 -5.75
CA PRO A 170 -8.52 17.18 -5.08
C PRO A 170 -7.13 17.03 -4.45
N GLY A 171 -6.29 18.05 -4.58
CA GLY A 171 -4.94 18.06 -4.01
C GLY A 171 -3.97 17.05 -4.61
N SER A 172 -4.32 16.38 -5.71
CA SER A 172 -3.43 15.48 -6.43
C SER A 172 -2.67 16.19 -7.55
N GLY A 173 -1.36 15.97 -7.61
CA GLY A 173 -0.47 16.52 -8.63
C GLY A 173 -0.43 15.66 -9.91
N PRO A 174 0.41 16.05 -10.88
CA PRO A 174 0.60 15.28 -12.10
C PRO A 174 1.25 13.92 -11.81
N LEU A 175 0.86 12.91 -12.58
CA LEU A 175 1.54 11.61 -12.61
C LEU A 175 2.79 11.70 -13.50
N VAL A 176 3.97 11.69 -12.90
CA VAL A 176 5.25 11.79 -13.60
C VAL A 176 5.78 10.39 -13.90
N ILE A 177 5.99 10.06 -15.17
CA ILE A 177 6.51 8.75 -15.61
C ILE A 177 7.89 8.94 -16.25
N THR A 178 8.88 8.20 -15.77
CA THR A 178 10.27 8.17 -16.27
C THR A 178 10.64 6.76 -16.71
#